data_AF-A0A7S2D465-F1
#
_entry.id   AF-A0A7S2D465-F1
#
_cell.length_a   1.000
_cell.length_b   1.000
_cell.length_c   1.000
_cell.angle_alpha   90.00
_cell.angle_beta   90.00
_cell.angle_gamma   90.00
#
_symmetry.space_group_name_H-M   'P 1'
#
loop_
_entity.id
_entity.type
_entity.pdbx_description
1 polymer ?
#
loop_
_entity_poly.entity_id
_entity_poly.type
_entity_poly.pdbx_seq_one_letter_code
_entity_poly.pdbx_strand_id
1 'polypeptide(L)'
;TTWTALKKSLRLVVDNLPEHELGEEPPDLAYVYAGYAPLSARLVHGMLTLTPQVEEALKLLPGPTFSLSQRPASSAPPPPLPGSIEAADSSAAVAAEATRESAAAGSSGSAGRQVTLVCFVGGCTFAEIAALRWLGRNATPPRDYVVVTTHICSGDTMIE
;
A
#
# COMPACT_ATOMS: atom_id res chain seq x y z
N THR A 1 25.57 -0.11 -2.53
CA THR A 1 24.77 0.50 -3.62
C THR A 1 23.34 0.70 -3.11
N THR A 2 22.50 1.46 -3.81
CA THR A 2 21.07 1.65 -3.49
C THR A 2 20.36 0.30 -3.27
N TRP A 3 20.68 -0.69 -4.12
CA TRP A 3 20.20 -2.07 -4.00
C TRP A 3 20.57 -2.73 -2.67
N THR A 4 21.83 -2.61 -2.20
CA THR A 4 22.25 -3.21 -0.92
C THR A 4 21.43 -2.67 0.26
N ALA A 5 21.14 -1.37 0.25
CA ALA A 5 20.33 -0.73 1.29
C ALA A 5 18.88 -1.22 1.25
N LEU A 6 18.27 -1.27 0.06
CA LEU A 6 16.90 -1.79 -0.13
C LEU A 6 16.78 -3.27 0.26
N LYS A 7 17.73 -4.11 -0.20
CA LYS A 7 17.79 -5.54 0.13
C LYS A 7 17.76 -5.79 1.63
N LYS A 8 18.53 -5.01 2.40
CA LYS A 8 18.60 -5.11 3.85
C LYS A 8 17.36 -4.50 4.52
N SER A 9 16.95 -3.29 4.12
CA SER A 9 15.85 -2.55 4.75
C SER A 9 14.52 -3.29 4.62
N LEU A 10 14.21 -3.82 3.43
CA LEU A 10 12.95 -4.48 3.14
C LEU A 10 13.00 -6.01 3.24
N ARG A 11 14.11 -6.56 3.75
CA ARG A 11 14.36 -8.01 3.87
C ARG A 11 13.97 -8.75 2.57
N LEU A 12 14.58 -8.32 1.47
CA LEU A 12 14.23 -8.83 0.13
C LEU A 12 14.76 -10.24 -0.10
N VAL A 13 15.83 -10.64 0.59
CA VAL A 13 16.40 -12.00 0.50
C VAL A 13 16.34 -12.66 1.85
N VAL A 14 15.88 -13.91 1.87
CA VAL A 14 15.72 -14.77 3.03
C VAL A 14 16.50 -16.05 2.74
N ASP A 15 17.69 -16.18 3.35
CA ASP A 15 18.63 -17.26 3.01
C ASP A 15 18.18 -18.65 3.49
N ASN A 16 17.45 -18.72 4.61
CA ASN A 16 16.92 -19.97 5.17
C ASN A 16 15.40 -19.89 5.24
N LEU A 17 14.75 -19.83 4.09
CA LEU A 17 13.29 -19.87 4.04
C LEU A 17 12.83 -21.30 4.42
N PRO A 18 12.01 -21.47 5.48
CA PRO A 18 11.50 -22.78 5.83
C PRO A 18 10.71 -23.36 4.67
N GLU A 19 10.94 -24.65 4.37
CA GLU A 19 10.08 -25.41 3.48
C GLU A 19 8.67 -25.46 4.08
N HIS A 20 7.66 -25.35 3.24
CA HIS A 20 6.26 -25.51 3.64
C HIS A 20 5.69 -26.72 2.90
N GLU A 21 4.88 -27.51 3.59
CA GLU A 21 4.26 -28.67 2.98
C GLU A 21 3.16 -28.27 2.00
N LEU A 22 2.84 -29.16 1.06
CA LEU A 22 1.80 -28.94 0.07
C LEU A 22 0.43 -28.81 0.78
N GLY A 23 -0.12 -27.59 0.78
CA GLY A 23 -1.41 -27.29 1.41
C GLY A 23 -1.30 -26.41 2.66
N GLU A 24 -0.09 -26.21 3.19
CA GLU A 24 0.15 -25.21 4.22
C GLU A 24 0.47 -23.84 3.61
N GLU A 25 0.15 -22.77 4.34
CA GLU A 25 0.49 -21.41 3.91
C GLU A 25 1.99 -21.15 4.12
N PRO A 26 2.71 -20.64 3.11
CA PRO A 26 4.13 -20.37 3.26
C PRO A 26 4.40 -19.28 4.30
N PRO A 27 5.57 -19.29 4.96
CA PRO A 27 5.84 -18.39 6.09
C PRO A 27 6.14 -16.95 5.69
N ASP A 28 6.54 -16.69 4.44
CA ASP A 28 6.94 -15.36 3.97
C ASP A 28 6.73 -15.20 2.46
N LEU A 29 6.56 -13.96 2.01
CA LEU A 29 6.48 -13.53 0.60
C LEU A 29 7.60 -14.09 -0.28
N ALA A 30 8.79 -14.34 0.29
CA ALA A 30 9.94 -14.87 -0.42
C ALA A 30 9.73 -16.27 -1.03
N TYR A 31 8.65 -16.97 -0.70
CA TYR A 31 8.35 -18.29 -1.26
C TYR A 31 8.20 -18.29 -2.79
N VAL A 32 7.75 -17.18 -3.38
CA VAL A 32 7.48 -17.10 -4.83
C VAL A 32 8.73 -17.23 -5.69
N TYR A 33 9.91 -16.91 -5.14
CA TYR A 33 11.20 -17.09 -5.78
C TYR A 33 12.18 -17.86 -4.89
N ALA A 34 11.69 -18.75 -4.03
CA ALA A 34 12.50 -19.62 -3.17
C ALA A 34 13.61 -18.88 -2.40
N GLY A 35 13.28 -17.74 -1.80
CA GLY A 35 14.22 -16.94 -1.00
C GLY A 35 14.27 -15.47 -1.38
N TYR A 36 13.75 -15.07 -2.54
CA TYR A 36 13.59 -13.66 -2.90
C TYR A 36 12.13 -13.21 -2.80
N ALA A 37 11.86 -12.16 -2.01
CA ALA A 37 10.57 -11.50 -1.96
C ALA A 37 10.53 -10.36 -2.99
N PRO A 38 9.54 -10.32 -3.91
CA PRO A 38 9.43 -9.23 -4.87
C PRO A 38 9.38 -7.88 -4.16
N LEU A 39 10.24 -6.94 -4.58
CA LEU A 39 10.28 -5.58 -4.03
C LEU A 39 8.90 -4.93 -4.03
N SER A 40 8.16 -5.05 -5.13
CA SER A 40 6.79 -4.54 -5.28
C SER A 40 5.85 -5.07 -4.20
N ALA A 41 5.86 -6.38 -3.94
CA ALA A 41 5.03 -7.00 -2.91
C ALA A 41 5.44 -6.57 -1.49
N ARG A 42 6.75 -6.42 -1.22
CA ARG A 42 7.26 -5.90 0.06
C ARG A 42 6.89 -4.44 0.30
N LEU A 43 6.88 -3.61 -0.74
CA LEU A 43 6.41 -2.23 -0.66
C LEU A 43 4.92 -2.20 -0.30
N VAL A 44 4.08 -2.99 -0.99
CA VAL A 44 2.65 -3.06 -0.69
C VAL A 44 2.41 -3.54 0.74
N HIS A 45 3.14 -4.55 1.21
CA HIS A 45 3.07 -5.01 2.60
C HIS A 45 3.50 -3.92 3.59
N GLY A 46 4.61 -3.24 3.32
CA GLY A 46 5.14 -2.17 4.17
C GLY A 46 4.25 -0.93 4.23
N MET A 47 3.52 -0.62 3.15
CA MET A 47 2.56 0.48 3.11
C MET A 47 1.34 0.28 4.01
N LEU A 48 1.06 -0.95 4.47
CA LEU A 48 -0.04 -1.19 5.41
C LEU A 48 0.29 -0.66 6.81
N THR A 49 1.56 -0.72 7.19
CA THR A 49 2.06 -0.33 8.51
C THR A 49 2.81 0.99 8.50
N LEU A 50 3.27 1.44 7.32
CA LEU A 50 4.04 2.67 7.10
C LEU A 50 5.17 2.83 8.12
N THR A 51 6.01 1.79 8.26
CA THR A 51 7.15 1.89 9.17
C THR A 51 8.20 2.88 8.64
N PRO A 52 8.97 3.55 9.52
CA PRO A 52 10.03 4.47 9.08
C PRO A 52 11.06 3.82 8.14
N GLN A 53 11.26 2.50 8.28
CA GLN A 53 12.14 1.71 7.40
C GLN A 53 11.65 1.71 5.94
N VAL A 54 10.33 1.66 5.74
CA VAL A 54 9.70 1.72 4.41
C VAL A 54 9.80 3.12 3.85
N GLU A 55 9.60 4.16 4.65
CA GLU A 55 9.77 5.56 4.22
C GLU A 55 11.19 5.86 3.75
N GLU A 56 12.21 5.40 4.49
CA GLU A 56 13.61 5.53 4.08
C GLU A 56 13.90 4.71 2.80
N ALA A 57 13.30 3.52 2.66
CA ALA A 57 13.42 2.73 1.44
C ALA A 57 12.81 3.44 0.22
N LEU A 58 11.67 4.12 0.38
CA LEU A 58 11.01 4.86 -0.71
C LEU A 58 11.86 6.02 -1.23
N LYS A 59 12.63 6.69 -0.37
CA LYS A 59 13.58 7.76 -0.78
C LYS A 59 14.72 7.26 -1.66
N LEU A 60 15.01 5.96 -1.61
CA LEU A 60 16.05 5.32 -2.42
C LEU A 60 15.53 4.90 -3.81
N LEU A 61 14.22 4.87 -4.01
CA LEU A 61 13.60 4.46 -5.27
C LEU A 61 13.44 5.65 -6.23
N PRO A 62 13.46 5.39 -7.54
CA PRO A 62 13.24 6.44 -8.52
C PRO A 62 11.79 6.94 -8.47
N GLY A 63 11.63 8.25 -8.58
CA GLY A 63 10.33 8.91 -8.72
C GLY A 63 9.77 9.47 -7.41
N PRO A 64 8.74 10.33 -7.51
CA PRO A 64 8.09 10.92 -6.35
C PRO A 64 7.23 9.88 -5.62
N THR A 65 7.19 9.99 -4.29
CA THR A 65 6.27 9.22 -3.43
C THR A 65 5.27 10.20 -2.80
N PHE A 66 3.98 9.90 -2.88
CA PHE A 66 2.94 10.72 -2.27
C PHE A 66 1.76 9.86 -1.80
N SER A 67 0.96 10.41 -0.88
CA SER A 67 -0.29 9.83 -0.41
C SER A 67 -1.39 10.87 -0.56
N LEU A 68 -2.52 10.48 -1.14
CA LEU A 68 -3.66 11.36 -1.36
C LEU A 68 -4.91 10.72 -0.75
N SER A 69 -5.54 11.43 0.18
CA SER A 69 -6.82 11.03 0.76
C SER A 69 -7.94 11.79 0.07
N GLN A 70 -8.83 11.06 -0.61
CA GLN A 70 -10.01 11.63 -1.25
C GLN A 70 -11.18 11.56 -0.28
N ARG A 71 -11.84 12.69 -0.04
CA ARG A 71 -13.05 12.73 0.80
C ARG A 71 -14.27 12.39 -0.05
N PRO A 72 -15.21 11.54 0.42
CA PRO A 72 -16.42 11.24 -0.33
C PRO A 72 -17.22 12.51 -0.60
N ALA A 73 -17.74 12.67 -1.83
CA ALA A 73 -18.52 13.83 -2.25
C ALA A 73 -19.75 14.09 -1.35
N SER A 74 -20.28 13.05 -0.69
CA SER A 74 -21.40 13.16 0.25
C SER A 74 -21.07 13.83 1.59
N SER A 75 -19.79 14.13 1.86
CA SER A 75 -19.34 14.83 3.07
C SER A 75 -18.96 16.30 2.83
N ALA A 76 -19.17 16.80 1.61
CA ALA A 76 -19.04 18.21 1.32
C ALA A 76 -20.22 18.97 1.95
N PRO A 77 -20.00 20.08 2.67
CA PRO A 77 -21.10 20.95 3.08
C PRO A 77 -21.87 21.38 1.82
N PRO A 78 -23.22 21.42 1.85
CA PRO A 78 -23.98 21.92 0.73
C PRO A 78 -23.51 23.35 0.39
N PRO A 79 -23.39 23.70 -0.91
CA PRO A 79 -23.05 25.06 -1.29
C PRO A 79 -24.08 26.03 -0.66
N PRO A 80 -23.65 27.20 -0.15
CA PRO A 80 -24.55 28.15 0.46
C PRO A 80 -25.65 28.51 -0.54
N LEU A 81 -26.90 28.40 -0.09
CA LEU A 81 -28.07 28.76 -0.89
C LEU A 81 -27.94 30.25 -1.29
N PRO A 82 -28.09 30.60 -2.57
CA PRO A 82 -28.12 31.99 -2.99
C PRO A 82 -29.37 32.67 -2.41
N GLY A 83 -29.23 33.37 -1.28
CA GLY A 83 -30.32 34.13 -0.67
C GLY A 83 -30.29 34.30 0.86
N SER A 84 -29.46 33.56 1.60
CA SER A 84 -29.30 33.79 3.05
C SER A 84 -28.22 34.83 3.31
N ILE A 85 -28.64 36.07 3.54
CA ILE A 85 -27.84 37.13 4.15
C ILE A 85 -27.52 36.77 5.61
N GLU A 86 -26.56 35.89 5.83
CA GLU A 86 -25.96 35.75 7.16
C GLU A 86 -24.81 36.75 7.25
N ALA A 87 -25.00 37.74 8.12
CA ALA A 87 -24.02 38.75 8.46
C ALA A 87 -22.73 38.06 8.94
N ALA A 88 -21.64 38.39 8.27
CA ALA A 88 -20.31 38.05 8.72
C ALA A 88 -20.05 38.71 10.08
N ASP A 89 -19.91 37.91 11.13
CA ASP A 89 -19.05 38.28 12.25
C ASP A 89 -17.81 37.39 12.22
N SER A 90 -16.67 38.06 12.29
CA SER A 90 -15.35 37.52 12.05
C SER A 90 -14.67 37.36 13.40
N SER A 91 -14.69 36.16 13.99
CA SER A 91 -13.72 35.81 15.03
C SER A 91 -13.61 34.30 15.24
N ALA A 92 -12.50 33.72 14.75
CA ALA A 92 -11.69 32.70 15.41
C ALA A 92 -10.86 31.91 14.36
N ALA A 93 -9.88 32.59 13.78
CA ALA A 93 -8.66 31.88 13.39
C ALA A 93 -7.81 31.71 14.66
N VAL A 94 -7.30 30.47 14.86
CA VAL A 94 -6.17 30.01 15.71
C VAL A 94 -6.47 29.07 16.89
N ALA A 95 -6.37 27.76 16.63
CA ALA A 95 -5.73 26.74 17.46
C ALA A 95 -5.45 25.54 16.54
N ALA A 96 -4.25 25.43 15.95
CA ALA A 96 -3.07 24.79 16.53
C ALA A 96 -3.25 23.27 16.74
N GLU A 97 -2.68 22.51 15.80
CA GLU A 97 -1.74 21.39 16.04
C GLU A 97 -2.01 20.50 17.26
N ALA A 98 -2.71 19.37 17.09
CA ALA A 98 -2.46 18.11 17.79
C ALA A 98 -3.45 17.02 17.33
N THR A 99 -3.18 16.35 16.20
CA THR A 99 -3.55 14.92 16.04
C THR A 99 -2.64 14.28 14.99
N ARG A 100 -1.42 13.92 15.40
CA ARG A 100 -0.67 12.83 14.76
C ARG A 100 -1.33 11.51 15.12
N GLU A 101 -2.54 11.26 14.63
CA GLU A 101 -3.21 9.95 14.71
C GLU A 101 -4.52 9.98 13.92
N SER A 102 -4.44 9.91 12.59
CA SER A 102 -5.57 9.47 11.73
C SER A 102 -5.14 9.36 10.27
N ALA A 103 -4.21 8.44 9.99
CA ALA A 103 -4.23 7.71 8.71
C ALA A 103 -5.22 6.53 8.76
N ALA A 104 -5.88 6.34 9.91
CA ALA A 104 -6.85 5.28 10.17
C ALA A 104 -8.16 5.86 10.75
N ALA A 105 -8.84 6.76 10.02
CA ALA A 105 -10.23 7.08 10.34
C ALA A 105 -10.97 7.59 9.10
N GLY A 106 -11.78 6.72 8.51
CA GLY A 106 -12.63 7.08 7.38
C GLY A 106 -13.49 5.98 6.75
N SER A 107 -13.55 4.77 7.31
CA SER A 107 -14.57 3.76 6.97
C SER A 107 -14.87 2.82 8.14
N SER A 108 -15.01 3.35 9.36
CA SER A 108 -15.68 2.62 10.44
C SER A 108 -17.18 2.62 10.14
N GLY A 109 -17.61 1.70 9.27
CA GLY A 109 -18.99 1.60 8.82
C GLY A 109 -19.35 0.33 8.02
N SER A 110 -18.43 -0.61 7.81
CA SER A 110 -18.80 -1.98 7.44
C SER A 110 -17.77 -2.93 8.04
N ALA A 111 -18.22 -3.93 8.78
CA ALA A 111 -17.39 -5.00 9.36
C ALA A 111 -16.80 -5.95 8.28
N GLY A 112 -16.57 -5.44 7.06
CA GLY A 112 -16.04 -6.14 5.91
C GLY A 112 -14.53 -5.96 5.78
N ARG A 113 -13.89 -6.94 5.14
CA ARG A 113 -12.46 -6.94 4.83
C ARG A 113 -12.13 -5.74 3.92
N GLN A 114 -11.11 -4.95 4.27
CA GLN A 114 -10.76 -3.77 3.48
C GLN A 114 -10.19 -4.19 2.13
N VAL A 115 -10.63 -3.56 1.05
CA VAL A 115 -10.14 -3.84 -0.32
C VAL A 115 -9.04 -2.84 -0.68
N THR A 116 -7.92 -3.34 -1.18
CA THR A 116 -6.80 -2.56 -1.70
C THR A 116 -6.61 -2.84 -3.18
N LEU A 117 -6.77 -1.82 -4.00
CA LEU A 117 -6.47 -1.86 -5.43
C LEU A 117 -4.98 -1.60 -5.64
N VAL A 118 -4.26 -2.54 -6.26
CA VAL A 118 -2.85 -2.40 -6.62
C VAL A 118 -2.74 -2.29 -8.12
N CYS A 119 -2.24 -1.15 -8.62
CA CYS A 119 -2.06 -0.89 -10.04
C CYS A 119 -0.57 -0.97 -10.42
N PHE A 120 -0.22 -1.93 -11.27
CA PHE A 120 1.12 -2.07 -11.85
C PHE A 120 1.17 -1.40 -13.22
N VAL A 121 1.84 -0.25 -13.29
CA VAL A 121 2.07 0.48 -14.53
C VAL A 121 3.39 0.02 -15.14
N GLY A 122 3.33 -0.66 -16.28
CA GLY A 122 4.52 -1.22 -16.95
C GLY A 122 4.62 -2.75 -16.88
N GLY A 123 3.63 -3.42 -16.30
CA GLY A 123 3.51 -4.88 -16.30
C GLY A 123 3.56 -5.49 -14.90
N CYS A 124 2.98 -6.68 -14.74
CA CYS A 124 3.00 -7.46 -13.52
C CYS A 124 3.23 -8.94 -13.82
N THR A 125 4.05 -9.59 -13.01
CA THR A 125 4.36 -11.02 -13.14
C THR A 125 3.39 -11.89 -12.34
N PHE A 126 3.29 -13.18 -12.71
CA PHE A 126 2.51 -14.13 -11.92
C PHE A 126 3.05 -14.33 -10.50
N ALA A 127 4.36 -14.19 -10.29
CA ALA A 127 4.98 -14.29 -8.97
C ALA A 127 4.54 -13.13 -8.05
N GLU A 128 4.45 -11.91 -8.58
CA GLU A 128 3.93 -10.76 -7.84
C GLU A 128 2.44 -10.92 -7.50
N ILE A 129 1.65 -11.43 -8.45
CA ILE A 129 0.24 -11.74 -8.20
C ILE A 129 0.11 -12.81 -7.10
N ALA A 130 0.93 -13.86 -7.12
CA ALA A 130 0.95 -14.89 -6.09
C ALA A 130 1.32 -14.31 -4.71
N ALA A 131 2.33 -13.45 -4.66
CA ALA A 131 2.75 -12.77 -3.43
C ALA A 131 1.63 -11.89 -2.84
N LEU A 132 0.88 -11.16 -3.68
CA LEU A 132 -0.27 -10.36 -3.21
C LEU A 132 -1.45 -11.22 -2.76
N ARG A 133 -1.69 -12.38 -3.38
CA ARG A 133 -2.69 -13.35 -2.89
C ARG A 133 -2.31 -13.90 -1.53
N TRP A 134 -1.04 -14.25 -1.34
CA TRP A 134 -0.50 -14.64 -0.04
C TRP A 134 -0.67 -13.53 1.00
N LEU A 135 -0.36 -12.29 0.62
CA LEU A 135 -0.53 -11.13 1.49
C LEU A 135 -1.99 -10.94 1.89
N GLY A 136 -2.94 -11.16 0.98
CA GLY A 136 -4.36 -11.11 1.30
C GLY A 136 -4.77 -12.09 2.39
N ARG A 137 -4.16 -13.28 2.47
CA ARG A 137 -4.49 -14.29 3.48
C ARG A 137 -3.77 -14.07 4.81
N ASN A 138 -2.55 -13.57 4.76
CA ASN A 138 -1.63 -13.55 5.91
C ASN A 138 -1.40 -12.16 6.51
N ALA A 139 -1.74 -11.08 5.80
CA ALA A 139 -1.58 -9.72 6.32
C ALA A 139 -2.53 -9.45 7.49
N THR A 140 -2.02 -8.72 8.47
CA THR A 140 -2.80 -8.12 9.54
C THR A 140 -2.70 -6.59 9.42
N PRO A 141 -3.81 -5.85 9.27
CA PRO A 141 -5.19 -6.33 9.23
C PRO A 141 -5.54 -7.08 7.93
N PRO A 142 -6.55 -7.97 7.95
CA PRO A 142 -6.94 -8.76 6.79
C PRO A 142 -7.48 -7.86 5.66
N ARG A 143 -7.05 -8.12 4.43
CA ARG A 143 -7.34 -7.29 3.25
C ARG A 143 -7.54 -8.10 1.98
N ASP A 144 -8.40 -7.63 1.09
CA ASP A 144 -8.52 -8.15 -0.28
C ASP A 144 -7.66 -7.33 -1.21
N TYR A 145 -6.86 -7.99 -2.04
CA TYR A 145 -6.09 -7.32 -3.08
C TYR A 145 -6.75 -7.52 -4.43
N VAL A 146 -7.07 -6.41 -5.10
CA VAL A 146 -7.46 -6.41 -6.52
C VAL A 146 -6.26 -5.90 -7.31
N VAL A 147 -5.71 -6.75 -8.17
CA VAL A 147 -4.53 -6.42 -8.98
C VAL A 147 -4.99 -5.95 -10.35
N VAL A 148 -4.55 -4.77 -10.75
CA VAL A 148 -4.72 -4.22 -12.09
C VAL A 148 -3.33 -3.99 -12.67
N THR A 149 -3.13 -4.31 -13.93
CA THR A 149 -1.86 -4.09 -14.60
C THR A 149 -2.08 -3.73 -16.06
N THR A 150 -1.12 -3.06 -16.68
CA THR A 150 -1.17 -2.75 -18.11
C THR A 150 -1.01 -4.01 -18.98
N HIS A 151 -0.20 -4.98 -18.54
CA HIS A 151 -0.04 -6.29 -19.18
C HIS A 151 0.58 -7.31 -18.20
N ILE A 152 0.43 -8.60 -18.48
CA ILE A 152 1.17 -9.63 -17.76
C ILE A 152 2.52 -9.82 -18.44
N CYS A 153 3.61 -9.77 -17.68
CA CYS A 153 4.97 -9.88 -18.20
C CYS A 153 5.78 -11.01 -17.55
N SER A 154 6.83 -11.43 -18.25
CA SER A 154 7.93 -12.26 -17.76
C SER A 154 9.27 -11.62 -18.15
N GLY A 155 10.39 -12.24 -17.75
CA GLY A 155 11.72 -11.76 -18.14
C GLY A 155 11.91 -11.72 -19.66
N ASP A 156 11.37 -12.70 -20.38
CA ASP A 156 11.50 -12.80 -21.84
C ASP A 156 10.68 -11.70 -22.54
N THR A 157 9.42 -11.51 -22.16
CA THR A 157 8.54 -10.51 -22.78
C THR A 157 8.92 -9.05 -22.47
N MET A 158 9.85 -8.83 -21.53
CA MET A 158 10.34 -7.50 -21.19
C MET A 158 11.55 -7.08 -22.01
N ILE A 159 12.32 -8.06 -22.50
CA ILE A 159 13.54 -7.82 -23.29
C ILE A 159 13.21 -7.72 -24.78
N GLU A 160 12.15 -8.42 -25.21
CA GLU A 160 11.58 -8.34 -26.56
C GLU A 160 10.84 -7.00 -26.80
#